data_AF-A0A7L2C8H2-F1
#
_entry.id   AF-A0A7L2C8H2-F1
#
_cell.length_a   1.000
_cell.length_b   1.000
_cell.length_c   1.000
_cell.angle_alpha   90.00
_cell.angle_beta   90.00
_cell.angle_gamma   90.00
#
_symmetry.space_group_name_H-M   'P 1'
#
loop_
_entity.id
_entity.type
_entity.pdbx_description
1 polymer ?
#
loop_
_entity_poly.entity_id
_entity_poly.type
_entity_poly.pdbx_seq_one_letter_code
_entity_poly.pdbx_strand_id
1 'polypeptide(L)'
;MESLARALVTFVSQRGAELRCHTPLTHLSRHRGRWQLTFPGGSITADHVLCALPAAALARALPAEAEPLSRELRGIAAASVAVANLQYQSVTLPVTGFGHLVPSSEDPALLGIVYDSVAFPEHDGTPATPGGSSLRLTVMLGGAWFRQSFGDPAVAAPEPLLARARAAVRDH
;
A
#
# COMPACT_ATOMS: atom_id res chain seq x y z
N MET A 1 11.78 -4.36 -1.93
CA MET A 1 11.31 -3.79 -3.22
C MET A 1 11.56 -2.29 -3.36
N GLU A 2 11.82 -1.54 -2.29
CA GLU A 2 12.09 -0.09 -2.35
C GLU A 2 13.28 0.32 -3.24
N SER A 3 14.27 -0.57 -3.39
CA SER A 3 15.46 -0.36 -4.22
C SER A 3 15.15 0.00 -5.67
N LEU A 4 14.11 -0.61 -6.27
CA LEU A 4 13.68 -0.29 -7.64
C LEU A 4 13.17 1.15 -7.76
N ALA A 5 12.32 1.58 -6.83
CA ALA A 5 11.79 2.94 -6.81
C ALA A 5 12.93 3.97 -6.63
N ARG A 6 13.89 3.68 -5.74
CA ARG A 6 15.09 4.52 -5.56
C ARG A 6 15.95 4.58 -6.82
N ALA A 7 16.16 3.45 -7.49
CA ALA A 7 16.91 3.40 -8.74
C ALA A 7 16.23 4.22 -9.85
N LEU A 8 14.89 4.14 -9.95
CA LEU A 8 14.12 4.96 -10.89
C LEU A 8 14.29 6.46 -10.62
N VAL A 9 14.20 6.90 -9.36
CA VAL A 9 14.43 8.30 -8.97
C VAL A 9 15.80 8.78 -9.41
N THR A 10 16.86 7.99 -9.17
CA THR A 10 18.21 8.31 -9.63
C THR A 10 18.28 8.39 -11.16
N PHE A 11 17.69 7.41 -11.85
CA PHE A 11 17.71 7.31 -13.31
C PHE A 11 17.04 8.51 -14.00
N VAL A 12 15.89 8.97 -13.49
CA VAL A 12 15.16 10.11 -14.09
C VAL A 12 15.76 11.46 -13.71
N SER A 13 16.26 11.61 -12.47
CA SER A 13 16.91 12.85 -12.01
C SER A 13 18.16 13.17 -12.84
N GLN A 14 18.98 12.16 -13.14
CA GLN A 14 20.18 12.31 -13.98
C GLN A 14 19.87 12.72 -15.43
N ARG A 15 18.62 12.55 -15.87
CA ARG A 15 18.14 12.93 -17.21
C ARG A 15 17.41 14.27 -17.22
N GLY A 16 17.47 15.02 -16.12
CA GLY A 16 16.87 16.34 -16.01
C GLY A 16 15.38 16.36 -15.69
N ALA A 17 14.80 15.23 -15.28
CA ALA A 17 13.43 15.24 -14.77
C ALA A 17 13.37 15.98 -13.43
N GLU A 18 12.41 16.90 -13.28
CA GLU A 18 12.16 17.60 -12.02
C GLU A 18 11.21 16.78 -11.13
N LEU A 19 11.65 16.41 -9.92
CA LEU A 19 10.82 15.69 -8.96
C LEU A 19 10.38 16.61 -7.83
N ARG A 20 9.06 16.76 -7.69
CA ARG A 20 8.45 17.53 -6.61
C ARG A 20 7.74 16.60 -5.63
N CYS A 21 8.43 16.21 -4.58
CA CYS A 21 7.85 15.45 -3.47
C CYS A 21 6.99 16.36 -2.59
N HIS A 22 6.07 15.77 -1.82
CA HIS A 22 5.21 16.48 -0.86
C HIS A 22 4.42 17.66 -1.48
N THR A 23 4.17 17.61 -2.78
CA THR A 23 3.46 18.65 -3.55
C THR A 23 2.17 18.06 -4.12
N PRO A 24 1.15 17.81 -3.29
CA PRO A 24 -0.07 17.15 -3.75
C PRO A 24 -0.84 18.04 -4.73
N LEU A 25 -1.27 17.46 -5.85
CA LEU A 25 -2.17 18.13 -6.79
C LEU A 25 -3.53 18.36 -6.11
N THR A 26 -3.97 19.62 -6.08
CA THR A 26 -5.27 20.01 -5.51
C THR A 26 -6.30 20.32 -6.59
N HIS A 27 -5.87 20.85 -7.74
CA HIS A 27 -6.76 21.20 -8.83
C HIS A 27 -6.06 21.11 -10.18
N LEU A 28 -6.81 20.65 -11.19
CA LEU A 28 -6.41 20.58 -12.58
C LEU A 28 -7.39 21.40 -13.41
N SER A 29 -6.89 22.33 -14.22
CA SER A 29 -7.71 23.10 -15.15
C SER A 29 -7.02 23.26 -16.49
N ARG A 30 -7.76 23.69 -17.50
CA ARG A 30 -7.20 23.99 -18.82
C ARG A 30 -7.42 25.46 -19.13
N HIS A 31 -6.34 26.18 -19.40
CA HIS A 31 -6.37 27.61 -19.68
C HIS A 31 -5.57 27.91 -20.96
N ARG A 32 -6.20 28.59 -21.93
CA ARG A 32 -5.60 28.97 -23.22
C ARG A 32 -4.89 27.80 -23.94
N GLY A 33 -5.50 26.62 -23.92
CA GLY A 33 -5.00 25.42 -24.60
C GLY A 33 -4.01 24.57 -23.79
N ARG A 34 -3.43 25.09 -22.71
CA ARG A 34 -2.48 24.38 -21.83
C ARG A 34 -3.15 23.92 -20.54
N TRP A 35 -2.62 22.87 -19.94
CA TRP A 35 -3.00 22.43 -18.60
C TRP A 35 -2.36 23.32 -17.54
N GLN A 36 -3.11 23.60 -16.49
CA GLN A 36 -2.62 24.23 -15.27
C GLN A 36 -2.85 23.28 -14.10
N LEU A 37 -1.78 22.99 -13.37
CA LEU A 37 -1.76 22.09 -12.23
C LEU A 37 -1.51 22.93 -10.98
N THR A 38 -2.46 22.91 -10.05
CA THR A 38 -2.38 23.69 -8.80
C THR A 38 -2.08 22.77 -7.64
N PHE A 39 -1.25 23.26 -6.72
CA PHE A 39 -0.80 22.57 -5.51
C PHE A 39 -0.64 23.58 -4.37
N PRO A 40 -0.45 23.14 -3.11
CA PRO A 40 -0.16 24.05 -2.01
C PRO A 40 1.11 24.87 -2.33
N GLY A 41 0.97 26.20 -2.40
CA GLY A 41 2.09 27.11 -2.66
C GLY A 41 2.35 27.47 -4.13
N GLY A 42 1.54 27.00 -5.10
CA GLY A 42 1.66 27.52 -6.47
C GLY A 42 0.96 26.72 -7.55
N SER A 43 1.34 26.99 -8.80
CA SER A 43 0.89 26.22 -9.96
C SER A 43 1.99 26.09 -11.01
N ILE A 44 1.89 25.06 -11.85
CA ILE A 44 2.69 24.93 -13.08
C ILE A 44 1.77 24.80 -14.29
N THR A 45 2.31 25.05 -15.48
CA THR A 45 1.62 24.78 -16.74
C THR A 45 2.32 23.69 -17.53
N ALA A 46 1.54 22.90 -18.27
CA ALA A 46 2.05 21.81 -19.10
C ALA A 46 1.19 21.66 -20.37
N ASP A 47 1.80 21.17 -21.44
CA ASP A 47 1.08 20.90 -22.70
C ASP A 47 0.30 19.58 -22.60
N HIS A 48 0.84 18.61 -21.87
CA HIS A 48 0.23 17.30 -21.60
C HIS A 48 0.36 16.92 -20.12
N VAL A 49 -0.59 16.11 -19.65
CA VAL A 49 -0.60 15.57 -18.28
C VAL A 49 -0.79 14.07 -18.34
N LEU A 50 0.14 13.32 -17.74
CA LEU A 50 0.05 11.89 -17.49
C LEU A 50 -0.34 11.69 -16.03
N CYS A 51 -1.53 11.14 -15.77
CA CYS A 51 -2.01 10.95 -14.40
C CYS A 51 -1.78 9.51 -13.94
N ALA A 52 -1.00 9.35 -12.87
CA ALA A 52 -0.79 8.09 -12.17
C ALA A 52 -1.35 8.12 -10.73
N LEU A 53 -2.27 9.05 -10.44
CA LEU A 53 -2.92 9.16 -9.14
C LEU A 53 -3.98 8.07 -8.95
N PRO A 54 -4.29 7.67 -7.70
CA PRO A 54 -5.49 6.90 -7.42
C PRO A 54 -6.75 7.58 -7.97
N ALA A 55 -7.71 6.80 -8.48
CA ALA A 55 -8.91 7.30 -9.15
C ALA A 55 -9.67 8.35 -8.31
N ALA A 56 -9.88 8.07 -7.02
CA ALA A 56 -10.54 8.99 -6.10
C ALA A 56 -9.77 10.32 -5.90
N ALA A 57 -8.44 10.31 -5.98
CA ALA A 57 -7.63 11.52 -5.88
C ALA A 57 -7.72 12.35 -7.16
N LEU A 58 -7.65 11.72 -8.33
CA LEU A 58 -7.86 12.41 -9.61
C LEU A 58 -9.27 13.01 -9.69
N ALA A 59 -10.30 12.26 -9.30
CA ALA A 59 -11.69 12.74 -9.31
C ALA A 59 -11.88 14.05 -8.54
N ARG A 60 -11.17 14.22 -7.40
CA ARG A 60 -11.21 15.45 -6.59
C ARG A 60 -10.45 16.62 -7.22
N ALA A 61 -9.41 16.35 -7.99
CA ALA A 61 -8.60 17.37 -8.63
C ALA A 61 -9.20 17.87 -9.96
N LEU A 62 -10.04 17.07 -10.61
CA LEU A 62 -10.68 17.43 -11.87
C LEU A 62 -11.58 18.67 -11.72
N PRO A 63 -11.69 19.49 -12.77
CA PRO A 63 -12.53 20.68 -12.74
C PRO A 63 -14.01 20.30 -12.93
N ALA A 64 -14.92 21.22 -12.58
CA ALA A 64 -16.36 20.94 -12.56
C ALA A 64 -16.92 20.55 -13.94
N GLU A 65 -16.31 21.04 -15.02
CA GLU A 65 -16.72 20.71 -16.39
C GLU A 65 -16.42 19.25 -16.75
N ALA A 66 -15.52 18.59 -16.02
CA ALA A 66 -15.19 17.18 -16.17
C ALA A 66 -15.99 16.27 -15.23
N GLU A 67 -17.15 16.74 -14.72
CA GLU A 67 -18.01 15.98 -13.80
C GLU A 67 -18.38 14.57 -14.30
N PRO A 68 -18.71 14.32 -15.58
CA PRO A 68 -18.97 12.96 -16.05
C PRO A 68 -17.79 12.00 -15.80
N LEU A 69 -16.56 12.44 -16.09
CA LEU A 69 -15.35 11.66 -15.82
C LEU A 69 -15.09 11.51 -14.32
N SER A 70 -15.27 12.59 -13.55
CA SER A 70 -15.09 12.58 -12.10
C SER A 70 -16.04 11.58 -11.43
N ARG A 71 -17.27 11.44 -11.93
CA ARG A 71 -18.24 10.44 -11.46
C ARG A 71 -17.79 9.01 -11.73
N GLU A 72 -17.34 8.70 -12.94
CA GLU A 72 -16.83 7.36 -13.28
C GLU A 72 -15.63 7.00 -12.39
N LEU A 73 -14.70 7.93 -12.20
CA LEU A 73 -13.53 7.72 -11.34
C LEU A 73 -13.89 7.49 -9.87
N ARG A 74 -14.94 8.15 -9.36
CA ARG A 74 -15.46 7.90 -8.00
C ARG A 74 -16.06 6.51 -7.84
N GLY A 75 -16.53 5.88 -8.92
CA GLY A 75 -17.05 4.51 -8.90
C GLY A 75 -15.99 3.42 -8.72
N ILE A 76 -14.71 3.75 -8.91
CA ILE A 76 -13.61 2.79 -8.77
C ILE A 76 -13.24 2.64 -7.29
N ALA A 77 -13.77 1.59 -6.66
CA ALA A 77 -13.50 1.28 -5.26
C ALA A 77 -12.13 0.64 -5.06
N ALA A 78 -11.46 1.02 -3.96
CA ALA A 78 -10.26 0.35 -3.45
C ALA A 78 -10.56 -0.26 -2.09
N ALA A 79 -10.06 -1.47 -1.85
CA ALA A 79 -10.14 -2.13 -0.55
C ALA A 79 -8.97 -1.70 0.35
N SER A 80 -9.20 -1.69 1.66
CA SER A 80 -8.15 -1.41 2.65
C SER A 80 -7.58 -2.71 3.18
N VAL A 81 -6.25 -2.79 3.29
CA VAL A 81 -5.54 -3.96 3.83
C VAL A 81 -4.60 -3.49 4.92
N ALA A 82 -4.69 -4.08 6.10
CA ALA A 82 -3.68 -3.94 7.13
C ALA A 82 -2.61 -5.02 6.93
N VAL A 83 -1.35 -4.60 6.98
CA VAL A 83 -0.20 -5.48 6.84
C VAL A 83 0.51 -5.54 8.19
N ALA A 84 0.47 -6.69 8.85
CA ALA A 84 1.15 -6.92 10.11
C ALA A 84 2.37 -7.81 9.90
N ASN A 85 3.55 -7.23 10.10
CA ASN A 85 4.81 -7.97 10.03
C ASN A 85 5.15 -8.50 11.43
N LEU A 86 5.30 -9.81 11.56
CA LEU A 86 5.57 -10.49 12.81
C LEU A 86 6.90 -11.24 12.70
N GLN A 87 7.73 -11.13 13.72
CA GLN A 87 9.01 -11.83 13.79
C GLN A 87 9.08 -12.66 15.07
N TYR A 88 9.43 -13.92 14.92
CA TYR A 88 9.58 -14.88 16.00
C TYR A 88 11.01 -15.41 16.01
N GLN A 89 11.51 -15.73 17.20
CA GLN A 89 12.83 -16.34 17.38
C GLN A 89 12.64 -17.81 17.74
N SER A 90 13.50 -18.67 17.19
CA SER A 90 13.52 -20.11 17.50
C SER A 90 12.18 -20.83 17.25
N VAL A 91 11.44 -20.43 16.22
CA VAL A 91 10.19 -21.06 15.78
C VAL A 91 10.40 -21.71 14.42
N THR A 92 9.81 -22.89 14.22
CA THR A 92 9.80 -23.60 12.94
C THR A 92 8.37 -23.67 12.42
N LEU A 93 8.18 -23.42 11.12
CA LEU A 93 6.88 -23.57 10.49
C LEU A 93 6.50 -25.06 10.36
N PRO A 94 5.20 -25.41 10.46
CA PRO A 94 4.75 -26.78 10.29
C PRO A 94 4.97 -27.30 8.86
N VAL A 95 4.93 -26.39 7.88
CA VAL A 95 5.18 -26.68 6.47
C VAL A 95 6.02 -25.57 5.83
N THR A 96 6.79 -25.92 4.81
CA THR A 96 7.56 -24.95 4.02
C THR A 96 6.82 -24.63 2.72
N GLY A 97 6.69 -23.34 2.42
CA GLY A 97 6.03 -22.85 1.21
C GLY A 97 6.10 -21.32 1.16
N PHE A 98 5.48 -20.73 0.14
CA PHE A 98 5.40 -19.27 0.03
C PHE A 98 4.56 -18.63 1.15
N GLY A 99 3.54 -19.36 1.60
CA GLY A 99 2.50 -18.89 2.51
C GLY A 99 1.21 -19.62 2.23
N HIS A 100 0.12 -19.14 2.80
CA HIS A 100 -1.23 -19.65 2.52
C HIS A 100 -2.26 -18.52 2.44
N LEU A 101 -3.36 -18.79 1.77
CA LEU A 101 -4.54 -17.93 1.71
C LEU A 101 -5.63 -18.51 2.60
N VAL A 102 -6.47 -17.63 3.16
CA VAL A 102 -7.62 -18.02 3.98
C VAL A 102 -8.90 -17.68 3.21
N PRO A 103 -9.76 -18.66 2.89
CA PRO A 103 -11.05 -18.39 2.27
C PRO A 103 -11.94 -17.54 3.18
N SER A 104 -12.74 -16.64 2.60
CA SER A 104 -13.64 -15.78 3.39
C SER A 104 -14.73 -16.55 4.15
N SER A 105 -14.98 -17.81 3.79
CA SER A 105 -15.87 -18.72 4.53
C SER A 105 -15.28 -19.21 5.85
N GLU A 106 -13.95 -19.15 6.01
CA GLU A 106 -13.25 -19.51 7.25
C GLU A 106 -13.04 -18.27 8.12
N ASP A 107 -12.43 -17.22 7.54
CA ASP A 107 -12.31 -15.93 8.21
C ASP A 107 -12.33 -14.77 7.20
N PRO A 108 -13.37 -13.92 7.19
CA PRO A 108 -13.46 -12.80 6.26
C PRO A 108 -12.46 -11.66 6.55
N ALA A 109 -11.93 -11.57 7.78
CA ALA A 109 -11.00 -10.53 8.20
C ALA A 109 -9.53 -10.88 7.90
N LEU A 110 -9.22 -12.13 7.57
CA LEU A 110 -7.87 -12.63 7.26
C LEU A 110 -7.78 -13.03 5.79
N LEU A 111 -6.86 -12.42 5.04
CA LEU A 111 -6.65 -12.74 3.63
C LEU A 111 -5.64 -13.89 3.44
N GLY A 112 -4.63 -13.93 4.30
CA GLY A 112 -3.56 -14.92 4.23
C GLY A 112 -2.30 -14.49 4.97
N ILE A 113 -1.33 -15.41 4.99
CA ILE A 113 -0.06 -15.25 5.67
C ILE A 113 1.06 -15.62 4.69
N VAL A 114 2.02 -14.71 4.51
CA VAL A 114 3.24 -14.95 3.71
C VAL A 114 4.36 -15.38 4.64
N TYR A 115 5.12 -16.40 4.23
CA TYR A 115 6.26 -16.96 4.95
C TYR A 115 7.55 -16.29 4.45
N ASP A 116 7.77 -15.05 4.86
CA ASP A 116 8.82 -14.19 4.27
C ASP A 116 10.22 -14.79 4.39
N SER A 117 10.53 -15.46 5.49
CA SER A 117 11.83 -16.12 5.72
C SER A 117 12.05 -17.35 4.84
N VAL A 118 10.98 -17.95 4.30
CA VAL A 118 11.12 -19.06 3.34
C VAL A 118 11.48 -18.52 1.95
N ALA A 119 10.82 -17.44 1.53
CA ALA A 119 11.04 -16.85 0.22
C ALA A 119 12.35 -16.05 0.14
N PHE A 120 12.70 -15.33 1.21
CA PHE A 120 13.89 -14.47 1.28
C PHE A 120 14.59 -14.59 2.64
N PRO A 121 15.26 -15.72 2.94
CA PRO A 121 16.01 -15.92 4.19
C PRO A 121 17.05 -14.83 4.46
N GLU A 122 17.64 -14.26 3.41
CA GLU A 122 18.65 -13.20 3.50
C GLU A 122 18.16 -11.91 4.17
N HIS A 123 16.84 -11.74 4.32
CA HIS A 123 16.23 -10.59 4.98
C HIS A 123 15.91 -10.82 6.47
N ASP A 124 16.25 -11.99 7.04
CA ASP A 124 15.94 -12.32 8.44
C ASP A 124 16.77 -11.52 9.47
N GLY A 125 17.78 -10.79 9.00
CA GLY A 125 18.70 -10.03 9.84
C GLY A 125 19.61 -10.94 10.66
N THR A 126 20.27 -10.35 11.66
CA THR A 126 21.12 -11.13 12.58
C THR A 126 20.25 -11.74 13.68
N PRO A 127 20.32 -13.06 13.91
CA PRO A 127 19.60 -13.69 15.01
C PRO A 127 19.99 -13.08 16.36
N ALA A 128 19.04 -12.99 17.29
CA ALA A 128 19.30 -12.47 18.64
C ALA A 128 20.25 -13.37 19.44
N THR A 129 20.34 -14.65 19.08
CA THR A 129 21.21 -15.65 19.71
C THR A 129 22.11 -16.32 18.67
N PRO A 130 23.39 -16.59 18.99
CA PRO A 130 24.27 -17.36 18.11
C PRO A 130 23.67 -18.74 17.80
N GLY A 131 23.48 -19.04 16.52
CA GLY A 131 22.84 -20.29 16.06
C GLY A 131 21.31 -20.31 16.18
N GLY A 132 20.67 -19.21 16.58
CA GLY A 132 19.22 -19.08 16.58
C GLY A 132 18.66 -18.90 15.17
N SER A 133 17.43 -19.36 14.94
CA SER A 133 16.66 -19.05 13.72
C SER A 133 15.70 -17.90 13.98
N SER A 134 15.44 -17.09 12.95
CA SER A 134 14.38 -16.11 12.98
C SER A 134 13.35 -16.41 11.90
N LEU A 135 12.08 -16.25 12.22
CA LEU A 135 10.96 -16.47 11.32
C LEU A 135 10.16 -15.17 11.20
N ARG A 136 10.11 -14.62 9.99
CA ARG A 136 9.30 -13.47 9.62
C ARG A 136 8.07 -13.92 8.86
N LEU A 137 6.93 -13.35 9.25
CA LEU A 137 5.63 -13.59 8.66
C LEU A 137 4.94 -12.26 8.36
N THR A 138 4.27 -12.19 7.21
CA THR A 138 3.43 -11.05 6.86
C THR A 138 1.98 -11.50 6.85
N VAL A 139 1.20 -11.00 7.81
CA VAL A 139 -0.24 -11.26 7.89
C VAL A 139 -1.00 -10.14 7.20
N MET A 140 -1.87 -10.49 6.26
CA MET A 140 -2.70 -9.53 5.52
C MET A 140 -4.14 -9.60 6.03
N LEU A 141 -4.64 -8.49 6.56
CA LEU A 141 -5.97 -8.39 7.17
C LEU A 141 -6.89 -7.43 6.39
N GLY A 142 -8.17 -7.73 6.35
CA GLY A 142 -9.23 -6.85 5.85
C GLY A 142 -9.67 -7.14 4.42
N GLY A 143 -9.19 -6.36 3.44
CA GLY A 143 -9.72 -6.39 2.09
C GLY A 143 -11.12 -5.77 2.02
N ALA A 144 -12.04 -6.40 1.29
CA ALA A 144 -13.43 -5.92 1.19
C ALA A 144 -14.14 -5.86 2.55
N TRP A 145 -13.70 -6.68 3.50
CA TRP A 145 -14.28 -6.81 4.84
C TRP A 145 -13.65 -5.88 5.87
N PHE A 146 -12.61 -5.12 5.53
CA PHE A 146 -11.86 -4.30 6.49
C PHE A 146 -12.78 -3.43 7.35
N ARG A 147 -13.70 -2.70 6.72
CA ARG A 147 -14.61 -1.80 7.44
C ARG A 147 -15.54 -2.53 8.41
N GLN A 148 -16.00 -3.72 8.02
CA GLN A 148 -16.87 -4.54 8.85
C GLN A 148 -16.09 -5.14 10.03
N SER A 149 -14.85 -5.55 9.80
CA SER A 149 -14.02 -6.25 10.80
C SER A 149 -13.29 -5.30 11.76
N PHE A 150 -12.85 -4.13 11.28
CA PHE A 150 -11.94 -3.25 12.00
C PHE A 150 -12.39 -1.78 12.03
N GLY A 151 -13.53 -1.45 11.43
CA GLY A 151 -14.03 -0.08 11.37
C GLY A 151 -13.33 0.77 10.29
N ASP A 152 -13.37 2.09 10.44
CA ASP A 152 -12.82 2.99 9.43
C ASP A 152 -11.29 2.85 9.31
N PRO A 153 -10.74 2.45 8.14
CA PRO A 153 -9.31 2.30 7.93
C PRO A 153 -8.50 3.57 8.16
N ALA A 154 -9.10 4.76 8.08
CA ALA A 154 -8.40 6.02 8.31
C ALA A 154 -8.03 6.24 9.80
N VAL A 155 -8.75 5.57 10.72
CA VAL A 155 -8.60 5.76 12.17
C VAL A 155 -8.47 4.43 12.94
N ALA A 156 -8.35 3.31 12.23
CA ALA A 156 -8.21 2.00 12.84
C ALA A 156 -6.93 1.93 13.70
N ALA A 157 -7.10 1.56 14.97
CA ALA A 157 -6.00 1.45 15.91
C ALA A 157 -5.09 0.25 15.58
N PRO A 158 -3.76 0.34 15.76
CA PRO A 158 -2.86 -0.77 15.51
C PRO A 158 -3.07 -1.99 16.43
N GLU A 159 -3.50 -1.78 17.68
CA GLU A 159 -3.53 -2.82 18.70
C GLU A 159 -4.53 -3.96 18.37
N PRO A 160 -5.79 -3.70 17.98
CA PRO A 160 -6.71 -4.75 17.56
C PRO A 160 -6.23 -5.51 16.31
N LEU A 161 -5.64 -4.80 15.34
CA LEU A 161 -5.09 -5.40 14.12
C LEU A 161 -3.93 -6.36 14.46
N LEU A 162 -3.03 -5.92 15.34
CA LEU A 162 -1.90 -6.73 15.79
C LEU A 162 -2.38 -7.94 16.62
N ALA A 163 -3.37 -7.76 17.49
CA ALA A 163 -3.97 -8.84 18.26
C ALA A 163 -4.59 -9.91 17.34
N ARG A 164 -5.35 -9.49 16.32
CA ARG A 164 -5.92 -10.40 15.31
C ARG A 164 -4.83 -11.10 14.51
N ALA A 165 -3.79 -10.40 14.08
CA ALA A 165 -2.68 -10.99 13.33
C ALA A 165 -1.93 -12.06 14.15
N ARG A 166 -1.69 -11.80 15.44
CA ARG A 166 -1.07 -12.79 16.34
C ARG A 166 -1.96 -13.99 16.60
N ALA A 167 -3.28 -13.81 16.65
CA ALA A 167 -4.22 -14.92 16.72
C ALA A 167 -4.18 -15.76 15.43
N ALA A 168 -4.19 -15.09 14.27
CA ALA A 168 -4.13 -15.77 12.96
C ALA A 168 -2.95 -16.74 12.84
N VAL A 169 -1.75 -16.32 13.25
CA VAL A 169 -0.54 -17.16 13.22
C VAL A 169 -0.61 -18.36 14.18
N ARG A 170 -1.41 -18.28 15.25
CA ARG A 170 -1.59 -19.41 16.18
C ARG A 170 -2.67 -20.38 15.70
N ASP A 171 -3.70 -19.85 15.05
CA ASP A 171 -4.90 -20.58 14.70
C ASP A 171 -4.79 -21.25 13.30
N HIS A 172 -3.89 -20.76 12.43
CA HIS A 172 -3.63 -21.23 11.06
C HIS A 172 -2.14 -21.53 10.83
#